data_AF-A0A0C9ZSN6-F1
#
_entry.id   AF-A0A0C9ZSN6-F1
#
_cell.length_a   1.000
_cell.length_b   1.000
_cell.length_c   1.000
_cell.angle_alpha   90.00
_cell.angle_beta   90.00
_cell.angle_gamma   90.00
#
_symmetry.space_group_name_H-M   'P 1'
#
loop_
_entity.id
_entity.type
_entity.pdbx_description
1 polymer ?
#
loop_
_entity_poly.entity_id
_entity_poly.type
_entity_poly.pdbx_seq_one_letter_code
_entity_poly.pdbx_strand_id
1 'polypeptide(L)'
;RRSELADGINPRSVLDQILKVPIALTAGEVLGVSKELSGLLTKLIRPRAAVRRGMYVGSSPNLGDENSANGFSAARIPEARTKEALIELPIKIGGKSLKAVIDTGSQLNIVSERTYEAIIKLPI
;
A
#
# COMPACT_ATOMS: atom_id res chain seq x y z
N ARG A 1 -61.55 13.22 -21.28
CA ARG A 1 -61.45 11.89 -20.64
C ARG A 1 -60.18 11.84 -19.79
N ARG A 2 -60.22 12.34 -18.56
CA ARG A 2 -59.32 11.86 -17.50
C ARG A 2 -60.17 10.87 -16.69
N SER A 3 -59.68 9.66 -16.54
CA SER A 3 -60.42 8.54 -15.96
C SER A 3 -60.63 8.77 -14.46
N GLU A 4 -61.84 8.52 -13.94
CA GLU A 4 -62.18 8.60 -12.49
C GLU A 4 -61.24 7.81 -11.58
N LEU A 5 -60.47 6.86 -12.13
CA LEU A 5 -59.44 6.09 -11.46
C LEU A 5 -58.26 6.94 -10.94
N ALA A 6 -58.03 8.13 -11.48
CA ALA A 6 -56.91 8.99 -11.07
C ALA A 6 -57.17 9.75 -9.76
N ASP A 7 -58.43 10.01 -9.41
CA ASP A 7 -58.78 10.84 -8.24
C ASP A 7 -58.70 10.08 -6.90
N GLY A 8 -58.69 8.73 -6.94
CA GLY A 8 -58.60 7.88 -5.75
C GLY A 8 -57.18 7.43 -5.38
N ILE A 9 -56.18 7.70 -6.22
CA ILE A 9 -54.81 7.20 -6.02
C ILE A 9 -53.98 8.26 -5.31
N ASN A 10 -53.54 7.96 -4.09
CA ASN A 10 -52.58 8.81 -3.39
C ASN A 10 -51.20 8.70 -4.05
N PRO A 11 -50.66 9.77 -4.67
CA PRO A 11 -49.38 9.69 -5.37
C PRO A 11 -48.21 9.30 -4.45
N ARG A 12 -48.29 9.64 -3.16
CA ARG A 12 -47.26 9.28 -2.18
C ARG A 12 -47.21 7.78 -1.91
N SER A 13 -48.37 7.11 -1.87
CA SER A 13 -48.39 5.66 -1.63
C SER A 13 -47.83 4.88 -2.82
N VAL A 14 -48.02 5.39 -4.04
CA VAL A 14 -47.41 4.82 -5.26
C VAL A 14 -45.90 5.03 -5.27
N LEU A 15 -45.43 6.22 -4.90
CA LEU A 15 -43.99 6.50 -4.79
C LEU A 15 -43.33 5.59 -3.74
N ASP A 16 -43.95 5.42 -2.58
CA ASP A 16 -43.46 4.51 -1.54
C ASP A 16 -43.40 3.06 -2.03
N GLN A 17 -44.36 2.62 -2.85
CA GLN A 17 -44.32 1.31 -3.48
C GLN A 17 -43.16 1.19 -4.47
N ILE A 18 -42.95 2.19 -5.32
CA ILE A 18 -41.85 2.22 -6.29
C ILE A 18 -40.50 2.18 -5.57
N LEU A 19 -40.32 2.99 -4.52
CA LEU A 19 -39.08 3.03 -3.74
C LEU A 19 -38.80 1.73 -2.97
N LYS A 20 -39.83 0.92 -2.71
CA LYS A 20 -39.70 -0.40 -2.07
C LYS A 20 -39.42 -1.54 -3.04
N VAL A 21 -39.47 -1.29 -4.35
CA VAL A 21 -39.19 -2.34 -5.34
C VAL A 21 -37.73 -2.80 -5.18
N PRO A 22 -37.48 -4.11 -4.97
CA PRO A 22 -36.13 -4.62 -4.93
C PRO A 22 -35.49 -4.54 -6.31
N ILE A 23 -34.32 -3.90 -6.40
CA ILE A 23 -33.54 -3.80 -7.62
C ILE A 23 -32.32 -4.70 -7.46
N ALA A 24 -32.11 -5.61 -8.41
CA ALA A 24 -30.89 -6.40 -8.47
C ALA A 24 -29.75 -5.52 -9.01
N LEU A 25 -28.70 -5.34 -8.22
CA LEU A 25 -27.50 -4.60 -8.60
C LEU A 25 -26.28 -5.49 -8.39
N THR A 26 -25.27 -5.30 -9.22
CA THR A 26 -23.96 -5.90 -9.00
C THR A 26 -23.20 -5.14 -7.92
N ALA A 27 -22.26 -5.81 -7.25
CA ALA A 27 -21.41 -5.16 -6.26
C ALA A 27 -20.58 -4.01 -6.87
N GLY A 28 -20.13 -4.17 -8.12
CA GLY A 28 -19.38 -3.13 -8.83
C GLY A 28 -20.19 -1.87 -9.08
N GLU A 29 -21.47 -2.00 -9.45
CA GLU A 29 -22.37 -0.85 -9.65
C GLU A 29 -22.60 -0.09 -8.34
N VAL A 30 -22.82 -0.80 -7.23
CA VAL A 30 -23.04 -0.18 -5.91
C VAL A 30 -21.77 0.52 -5.40
N LEU A 31 -20.60 -0.10 -5.57
CA LEU A 31 -19.32 0.47 -5.13
C LEU A 31 -18.82 1.58 -6.06
N GLY A 32 -19.19 1.54 -7.34
CA GLY A 32 -18.84 2.57 -8.32
C GLY A 32 -19.59 3.88 -8.09
N VAL A 33 -20.84 3.83 -7.60
CA VAL A 33 -21.67 5.02 -7.35
C VAL A 33 -21.51 5.61 -5.94
N SER A 34 -21.03 4.83 -4.96
CA SER A 34 -20.86 5.29 -3.58
C SER A 34 -19.39 5.30 -3.14
N LYS A 35 -18.84 6.52 -3.02
CA LYS A 35 -17.48 6.74 -2.51
C LYS A 35 -17.32 6.24 -1.07
N GLU A 36 -18.36 6.39 -0.25
CA GLU A 36 -18.38 5.95 1.15
C GLU A 36 -18.27 4.42 1.25
N LEU A 37 -19.08 3.68 0.50
CA LEU A 37 -19.05 2.21 0.51
C LEU A 37 -17.76 1.66 -0.08
N SER A 38 -17.27 2.24 -1.18
CA SER A 38 -15.97 1.91 -1.75
C SER A 38 -14.82 2.14 -0.76
N GLY A 39 -14.87 3.26 -0.03
CA GLY A 39 -13.91 3.57 1.03
C GLY A 39 -13.96 2.59 2.20
N LEU A 40 -15.14 2.15 2.62
CA LEU A 40 -15.30 1.12 3.66
C LEU A 40 -14.73 -0.23 3.20
N LEU A 41 -15.07 -0.67 1.99
CA LEU A 41 -14.53 -1.91 1.43
C LEU A 41 -13.00 -1.85 1.34
N THR A 42 -12.45 -0.75 0.84
CA THR A 42 -11.00 -0.53 0.74
C THR A 42 -10.32 -0.66 2.10
N LYS A 43 -10.94 -0.13 3.17
CA LYS A 43 -10.41 -0.28 4.54
C LYS A 43 -10.46 -1.72 5.04
N LEU A 44 -11.50 -2.47 4.69
CA LEU A 44 -11.66 -3.88 5.09
C LEU A 44 -10.69 -4.80 4.35
N ILE A 45 -10.45 -4.56 3.06
CA ILE A 45 -9.52 -5.38 2.26
C ILE A 45 -8.06 -4.99 2.46
N ARG A 46 -7.79 -3.81 3.05
CA ARG A 46 -6.42 -3.33 3.26
C ARG A 46 -5.66 -4.36 4.11
N PRO A 47 -4.59 -4.97 3.57
CA PRO A 47 -3.80 -5.93 4.34
C PRO A 47 -3.28 -5.25 5.61
N ARG A 48 -3.63 -5.81 6.76
CA ARG A 48 -3.04 -5.40 8.03
C ARG A 48 -1.58 -5.84 7.99
N ALA A 49 -0.66 -4.87 7.92
CA ALA A 49 0.77 -5.16 7.94
C ALA A 49 1.06 -6.03 9.16
N ALA A 50 1.42 -7.30 8.92
CA ALA A 50 1.94 -8.14 9.96
C ALA A 50 3.20 -7.45 10.46
N VAL A 51 3.14 -6.91 11.68
CA VAL A 51 4.36 -6.54 12.41
C VAL A 51 5.19 -7.80 12.43
N ARG A 52 6.28 -7.83 11.65
CA ARG A 52 7.27 -8.91 11.72
C ARG A 52 7.91 -8.84 13.10
N ARG A 53 7.25 -9.42 14.10
CA ARG A 53 7.87 -9.75 15.38
C ARG A 53 8.80 -10.92 15.11
N GLY A 54 10.08 -10.68 15.32
CA GLY A 54 11.06 -11.74 15.56
C GLY A 54 11.65 -12.37 14.30
N MET A 55 12.75 -11.79 13.83
CA MET A 55 13.88 -12.59 13.37
C MET A 55 15.18 -11.80 13.50
N TYR A 56 15.51 -11.41 14.73
CA TYR A 56 16.90 -11.19 15.11
C TYR A 56 17.45 -12.55 15.50
N VAL A 57 18.15 -13.21 14.59
CA VAL A 57 19.02 -14.35 14.91
C VAL A 57 20.44 -13.81 14.84
N GLY A 58 20.93 -13.34 15.99
CA GLY A 58 22.35 -13.24 16.25
C GLY A 58 22.79 -14.51 16.97
N SER A 59 23.75 -15.24 16.38
CA SER A 59 24.66 -16.25 16.97
C SER A 59 25.56 -16.75 15.82
N SER A 60 26.69 -16.08 15.50
CA SER A 60 28.10 -16.36 15.91
C SER A 60 28.70 -17.67 15.34
N PRO A 61 30.02 -17.86 15.14
CA PRO A 61 31.19 -16.98 15.34
C PRO A 61 32.17 -16.92 14.13
N ASN A 62 33.05 -15.92 14.06
CA ASN A 62 34.39 -16.10 13.49
C ASN A 62 35.37 -15.09 14.11
N LEU A 63 36.12 -15.63 15.07
CA LEU A 63 37.54 -15.40 15.42
C LEU A 63 38.21 -14.12 14.89
N GLY A 64 38.65 -13.26 15.82
CA GLY A 64 39.65 -12.22 15.55
C GLY A 64 39.73 -11.12 16.60
N ASP A 65 40.72 -11.23 17.49
CA ASP A 65 41.45 -10.19 18.24
C ASP A 65 40.76 -9.29 19.28
N GLU A 66 40.88 -9.75 20.52
CA GLU A 66 41.47 -9.08 21.69
C GLU A 66 41.91 -7.60 21.55
N ASN A 67 41.12 -6.68 22.11
CA ASN A 67 41.57 -5.69 23.10
C ASN A 67 40.39 -4.89 23.65
N SER A 68 40.26 -4.93 24.97
CA SER A 68 39.18 -4.33 25.76
C SER A 68 39.57 -2.92 26.21
N ALA A 69 38.75 -1.90 25.92
CA ALA A 69 38.60 -0.71 26.78
C ALA A 69 37.43 0.17 26.33
N ASN A 70 36.43 0.28 27.21
CA ASN A 70 35.59 1.45 27.48
C ASN A 70 35.18 2.37 26.31
N GLY A 71 33.90 2.30 25.95
CA GLY A 71 33.23 3.38 25.25
C GLY A 71 31.72 3.19 25.29
N PHE A 72 31.08 3.69 26.34
CA PHE A 72 29.64 3.95 26.37
C PHE A 72 29.27 4.77 25.13
N SER A 73 28.83 4.12 24.06
CA SER A 73 28.25 4.81 22.91
C SER A 73 26.76 4.80 23.12
N ALA A 74 26.30 5.97 23.59
CA ALA A 74 24.92 6.37 23.81
C ALA A 74 23.94 5.61 22.91
N ALA A 75 22.91 5.03 23.54
CA ALA A 75 21.72 4.56 22.86
C ALA A 75 21.34 5.60 21.80
N ARG A 76 21.57 5.28 20.53
CA ARG A 76 21.09 6.09 19.43
C ARG A 76 19.57 6.11 19.58
N ILE A 77 19.07 7.26 20.01
CA ILE A 77 17.68 7.65 19.96
C ILE A 77 17.14 7.10 18.63
N PRO A 78 16.11 6.26 18.62
CA PRO A 78 15.49 5.87 17.38
C PRO A 78 14.91 7.16 16.82
N GLU A 79 15.62 7.79 15.89
CA GLU A 79 15.04 8.83 15.03
C GLU A 79 13.73 8.26 14.55
N ALA A 80 12.64 8.88 14.99
CA ALA A 80 11.29 8.53 14.60
C ALA A 80 11.21 8.72 13.09
N ARG A 81 11.55 7.67 12.35
CA ARG A 81 11.42 7.61 10.90
C ARG A 81 9.95 7.42 10.59
N THR A 82 9.21 8.51 10.55
CA THR A 82 8.09 8.66 9.61
C THR A 82 8.65 8.89 8.21
N LYS A 83 9.54 8.01 7.74
CA LYS A 83 9.73 7.85 6.29
C LYS A 83 8.61 6.94 5.86
N GLU A 84 7.67 7.49 5.11
CA GLU A 84 6.69 6.69 4.39
C GLU A 84 7.41 5.53 3.70
N ALA A 85 6.93 4.31 3.93
CA ALA A 85 7.61 3.12 3.46
C ALA A 85 7.64 3.13 1.92
N LEU A 86 8.83 3.35 1.34
CA LEU A 86 9.03 3.29 -0.10
C LEU A 86 8.82 1.87 -0.61
N ILE A 87 8.33 1.76 -1.84
CA ILE A 87 8.25 0.47 -2.53
C ILE A 87 9.67 0.13 -3.02
N GLU A 88 10.30 -0.83 -2.37
CA GLU A 88 11.67 -1.24 -2.68
C GLU A 88 11.69 -2.66 -3.29
N LEU A 89 12.39 -2.84 -4.41
CA LEU A 89 12.59 -4.14 -5.03
C LEU A 89 14.07 -4.55 -5.00
N PRO A 90 14.41 -5.75 -4.51
CA PRO A 90 15.75 -6.32 -4.70
C PRO A 90 15.91 -6.76 -6.16
N ILE A 91 16.91 -6.23 -6.85
CA ILE A 91 17.26 -6.60 -8.22
C ILE A 91 18.67 -7.19 -8.26
N LYS A 92 19.01 -7.95 -9.30
CA LYS A 92 20.36 -8.48 -9.51
C LYS A 92 20.86 -8.08 -10.90
N ILE A 93 22.08 -7.53 -10.95
CA ILE A 93 22.78 -7.17 -12.19
C ILE A 93 24.17 -7.78 -12.13
N GLY A 94 24.53 -8.61 -13.12
CA GLY A 94 25.84 -9.29 -13.14
C GLY A 94 26.13 -10.11 -11.89
N GLY A 95 25.09 -10.73 -11.29
CA GLY A 95 25.20 -11.50 -10.04
C GLY A 95 25.28 -10.66 -8.75
N LYS A 96 25.41 -9.33 -8.85
CA LYS A 96 25.43 -8.41 -7.70
C LYS A 96 24.02 -7.90 -7.40
N SER A 97 23.65 -7.89 -6.12
CA SER A 97 22.34 -7.42 -5.68
C SER A 97 22.31 -5.90 -5.50
N LEU A 98 21.23 -5.27 -5.95
CA LEU A 98 20.89 -3.87 -5.77
C LEU A 98 19.49 -3.75 -5.20
N LYS A 99 19.22 -2.61 -4.58
CA LYS A 99 17.87 -2.24 -4.15
C LYS A 99 17.39 -1.08 -5.02
N ALA A 100 16.34 -1.32 -5.78
CA ALA A 100 15.66 -0.30 -6.57
C ALA A 100 14.47 0.26 -5.78
N VAL A 101 14.16 1.53 -5.98
CA VAL A 101 12.92 2.17 -5.50
C VAL A 101 11.98 2.30 -6.68
N ILE A 102 10.72 1.92 -6.48
CA ILE A 102 9.67 2.10 -7.47
C ILE A 102 8.98 3.43 -7.20
N ASP A 103 9.15 4.35 -8.14
CA ASP A 103 8.53 5.66 -8.13
C ASP A 103 7.68 5.82 -9.40
N THR A 104 6.36 5.86 -9.24
CA THR A 104 5.42 6.06 -10.35
C THR A 104 5.31 7.52 -10.78
N GLY A 105 5.88 8.46 -10.02
CA GLY A 105 5.90 9.89 -10.34
C GLY A 105 7.11 10.33 -11.18
N SER A 106 8.12 9.47 -11.29
CA SER A 106 9.34 9.75 -12.05
C SER A 106 9.24 9.26 -13.51
N GLN A 107 9.80 10.03 -14.44
CA GLN A 107 9.81 9.69 -15.87
C GLN A 107 11.07 8.92 -16.30
N LEU A 108 12.11 8.91 -15.46
CA LEU A 108 13.42 8.35 -15.78
C LEU A 108 13.92 7.45 -14.66
N ASN A 109 14.61 6.38 -15.05
CA ASN A 109 15.38 5.57 -14.13
C ASN A 109 16.71 6.26 -13.85
N ILE A 110 16.97 6.57 -12.59
CA ILE A 110 18.18 7.25 -12.15
C ILE A 110 19.02 6.29 -11.30
N VAL A 111 20.31 6.27 -11.57
CA VAL A 111 21.30 5.54 -10.78
C VAL A 111 22.46 6.47 -10.44
N SER A 112 23.05 6.31 -9.25
CA SER A 112 24.25 7.08 -8.91
C SER A 112 25.44 6.59 -9.72
N GLU A 113 26.33 7.51 -10.10
CA GLU A 113 27.57 7.21 -10.84
C GLU A 113 28.37 6.09 -10.17
N ARG A 114 28.58 6.19 -8.85
CA ARG A 114 29.22 5.13 -8.05
C ARG A 114 28.60 3.75 -8.24
N THR A 115 27.26 3.67 -8.32
CA THR A 115 26.55 2.39 -8.49
C THR A 115 26.68 1.88 -9.92
N TYR A 116 26.62 2.77 -10.90
CA TYR A 116 26.85 2.44 -12.29
C TYR A 116 28.27 1.88 -12.49
N GLU A 117 29.28 2.56 -11.99
CA GLU A 117 30.68 2.15 -12.07
C GLU A 117 30.98 0.88 -11.27
N ALA A 118 30.38 0.66 -10.10
CA ALA A 118 30.71 -0.50 -9.29
C ALA A 118 29.99 -1.78 -9.74
N ILE A 119 28.78 -1.65 -10.29
CA ILE A 119 27.85 -2.79 -10.44
C ILE A 119 27.31 -2.92 -11.87
N ILE A 120 26.79 -1.84 -12.47
CA ILE A 120 26.09 -1.95 -13.75
C ILE A 120 27.06 -2.14 -14.89
N LYS A 121 27.95 -1.16 -15.14
CA LYS A 121 28.96 -1.17 -16.22
C LYS A 121 28.41 -1.68 -17.58
N LEU A 122 27.14 -1.45 -17.87
CA LEU A 122 26.52 -1.79 -19.14
C LEU A 122 26.58 -0.56 -20.07
N PRO A 123 26.66 -0.75 -21.40
CA PRO A 123 26.60 0.36 -22.34
C PRO A 123 25.39 1.26 -22.09
N ILE A 124 25.59 2.57 -22.21
CA ILE A 124 24.56 3.61 -22.09
C ILE A 124 23.96 3.88 -23.47
#